data_AF-A0A0Q8J042-F1
#
_entry.id   AF-A0A0Q8J042-F1
#
_cell.length_a   1.000
_cell.length_b   1.000
_cell.length_c   1.000
_cell.angle_alpha   90.00
_cell.angle_beta   90.00
_cell.angle_gamma   90.00
#
_symmetry.space_group_name_H-M   'P 1'
#
loop_
_entity.id
_entity.type
_entity.pdbx_description
1 polymer ?
#
loop_
_entity_poly.entity_id
_entity_poly.type
_entity_poly.pdbx_seq_one_letter_code
_entity_poly.pdbx_strand_id
1 'polypeptide(L)'
;MKVRATIICERDRHVLLVRKRGGRWTLPGGKLERGESAADAAVRELLEETGLRVDELVYVLELESDDTRHHVFEASVLNLEQLRPLNEITDCIWHPLDAVHNLNISDTMRSIVGTFVRRL
;
A
#
# COMPACT_ATOMS: atom_id res chain seq x y z
N MET A 1 3.37 12.93 -15.80
CA MET A 1 2.61 11.79 -15.24
C MET A 1 3.53 10.66 -14.82
N LYS A 2 3.65 10.45 -13.51
CA LYS A 2 4.38 9.34 -12.89
C LYS A 2 3.44 8.14 -12.72
N VAL A 3 3.93 6.92 -12.90
CA VAL A 3 3.15 5.70 -12.66
C VAL A 3 3.68 5.02 -11.40
N ARG A 4 2.76 4.58 -10.53
CA ARG A 4 3.06 3.90 -9.28
C ARG A 4 2.19 2.67 -9.10
N ALA A 5 2.73 1.69 -8.39
CA ALA A 5 1.96 0.59 -7.83
C ALA A 5 1.66 0.88 -6.36
N THR A 6 0.50 0.46 -5.89
CA THR A 6 0.07 0.64 -4.50
C THR A 6 -0.68 -0.61 -4.06
N ILE A 7 -0.37 -1.14 -2.87
CA ILE A 7 -0.92 -2.41 -2.40
C ILE A 7 -1.68 -2.23 -1.09
N ILE A 8 -2.91 -2.75 -1.04
CA ILE A 8 -3.76 -2.80 0.14
C ILE A 8 -3.66 -4.22 0.68
N CYS A 9 -2.98 -4.37 1.82
CA CYS A 9 -3.04 -5.61 2.58
C CYS A 9 -4.10 -5.42 3.65
N GLU A 10 -5.19 -6.18 3.58
CA GLU A 10 -6.29 -6.16 4.54
C GLU A 10 -6.33 -7.48 5.29
N ARG A 11 -6.56 -7.40 6.61
CA ARG A 11 -6.85 -8.55 7.43
C ARG A 11 -7.61 -8.12 8.68
N ASP A 12 -8.65 -8.87 9.04
CA ASP A 12 -9.40 -8.66 10.29
C ASP A 12 -9.87 -7.20 10.47
N ARG A 13 -10.30 -6.55 9.38
CA ARG A 13 -10.65 -5.13 9.28
C ARG A 13 -9.50 -4.16 9.58
N HIS A 14 -8.26 -4.60 9.48
CA HIS A 14 -7.06 -3.79 9.59
C HIS A 14 -6.35 -3.71 8.26
N VAL A 15 -5.77 -2.54 7.97
CA VAL A 15 -4.95 -2.31 6.80
C VAL A 15 -3.51 -2.09 7.19
N LEU A 16 -2.58 -2.67 6.42
CA LEU A 16 -1.16 -2.41 6.58
C LEU A 16 -0.82 -1.01 6.08
N LEU A 17 -0.19 -0.23 6.94
CA LEU A 17 0.32 1.10 6.63
C LEU A 17 1.81 1.17 6.91
N VAL A 18 2.52 1.92 6.07
CA VAL A 18 3.94 2.19 6.18
C VAL A 18 4.18 3.70 6.22
N ARG A 19 5.35 4.08 6.76
CA ARG A 19 5.75 5.49 6.82
C ARG A 19 7.26 5.65 6.84
N LYS A 20 7.75 6.67 6.13
CA LYS A 20 9.15 7.16 6.22
C LYS A 20 9.31 8.11 7.40
N ARG A 21 10.54 8.30 7.90
CA ARG A 21 10.81 9.18 9.04
C ARG A 21 10.18 10.57 8.88
N GLY A 22 9.27 10.94 9.78
CA GLY A 22 8.58 12.24 9.76
C GLY A 22 7.58 12.43 8.61
N GLY A 23 7.30 11.38 7.82
CA GLY A 23 6.36 11.40 6.72
C GLY A 23 4.90 11.19 7.14
N ARG A 24 4.02 11.10 6.14
CA ARG A 24 2.63 10.67 6.32
C ARG A 24 2.53 9.16 6.27
N TRP A 25 1.48 8.60 6.89
CA TRP A 25 1.13 7.20 6.69
C TRP A 25 0.62 6.98 5.28
N THR A 26 1.01 5.88 4.66
CA THR A 26 0.62 5.49 3.31
C THR A 26 0.46 3.97 3.23
N LEU A 27 -0.19 3.50 2.16
CA LEU A 27 -0.08 2.11 1.74
C LEU A 27 1.35 1.83 1.24
N PRO A 28 1.83 0.58 1.35
CA PRO A 28 3.07 0.18 0.69
C PRO A 28 2.98 0.40 -0.82
N GLY A 29 4.11 0.71 -1.44
CA GLY A 29 4.21 0.83 -2.88
C GLY A 29 5.09 1.95 -3.40
N GLY A 30 5.55 1.76 -4.63
CA GLY A 30 6.57 2.60 -5.24
C GLY A 30 6.33 2.91 -6.70
N LYS A 31 7.39 3.39 -7.34
CA LYS A 31 7.39 3.65 -8.78
C LYS A 31 7.69 2.34 -9.51
N LEU A 32 7.18 2.22 -10.72
CA LEU A 32 7.57 1.12 -11.60
C LEU A 32 9.03 1.33 -12.04
N GLU A 33 9.78 0.24 -12.06
CA GLU A 33 11.08 0.18 -12.71
C GLU A 33 10.94 0.00 -14.23
N ARG A 34 12.06 0.16 -14.96
CA ARG A 34 12.05 0.10 -16.42
C ARG A 34 11.69 -1.32 -16.90
N GLY A 35 10.53 -1.45 -17.53
CA GLY A 35 10.04 -2.72 -18.05
C GLY A 35 9.29 -3.56 -17.02
N GLU A 36 9.12 -3.05 -15.79
CA GLU A 36 8.39 -3.72 -14.72
C GLU A 36 6.88 -3.53 -14.90
N SER A 37 6.09 -4.58 -14.64
CA SER A 37 4.64 -4.45 -14.60
C SER A 37 4.19 -3.79 -13.28
N ALA A 38 3.00 -3.18 -13.26
CA ALA A 38 2.48 -2.61 -12.02
C ALA A 38 2.25 -3.68 -10.92
N ALA A 39 1.94 -4.92 -11.31
CA ALA A 39 1.79 -6.02 -10.37
C ALA A 39 3.13 -6.43 -9.76
N ASP A 40 4.18 -6.59 -10.58
CA ASP A 40 5.52 -6.91 -10.11
C ASP A 40 6.06 -5.82 -9.17
N ALA A 41 5.84 -4.55 -9.54
CA ALA A 41 6.18 -3.41 -8.69
C ALA A 41 5.46 -3.45 -7.34
N ALA A 42 4.17 -3.80 -7.30
CA ALA A 42 3.42 -3.92 -6.05
C ALA A 42 4.00 -5.01 -5.12
N VAL A 43 4.33 -6.18 -5.69
CA VAL A 43 4.89 -7.32 -4.97
C VAL A 43 6.30 -7.01 -4.46
N ARG A 44 7.16 -6.43 -5.31
CA ARG A 44 8.52 -6.04 -4.95
C ARG A 44 8.52 -5.03 -3.81
N GLU A 45 7.74 -3.96 -3.94
CA GLU A 45 7.71 -2.88 -2.95
C GLU A 45 7.18 -3.36 -1.60
N LEU A 46 6.14 -4.22 -1.57
CA LEU A 46 5.68 -4.82 -0.31
C LEU A 46 6.81 -5.57 0.39
N LEU A 47 7.54 -6.42 -0.36
CA LEU A 47 8.63 -7.21 0.18
C LEU A 47 9.78 -6.31 0.67
N GLU A 48 10.16 -5.32 -0.11
CA GLU A 48 11.26 -4.39 0.18
C GLU A 48 10.97 -3.51 1.40
N GLU A 49 9.73 -3.02 1.55
CA GLU A 49 9.35 -2.09 2.61
C GLU A 49 9.01 -2.79 3.93
N THR A 50 8.55 -4.04 3.88
CA THR A 50 7.91 -4.71 5.05
C THR A 50 8.42 -6.11 5.36
N GLY A 51 9.07 -6.77 4.39
CA GLY A 51 9.48 -8.17 4.46
C GLY A 51 8.35 -9.19 4.20
N LEU A 52 7.11 -8.73 3.99
CA LEU A 52 5.97 -9.60 3.72
C LEU A 52 5.97 -10.10 2.27
N ARG A 53 5.45 -11.32 2.07
CA ARG A 53 5.24 -11.91 0.76
C ARG A 53 3.76 -11.93 0.44
N VAL A 54 3.44 -11.66 -0.83
CA VAL A 54 2.08 -11.78 -1.35
C VAL A 54 1.72 -13.26 -1.48
N ASP A 55 0.50 -13.61 -1.06
CA ASP A 55 -0.12 -14.92 -1.32
C ASP A 55 -1.01 -14.83 -2.57
N GLU A 56 -2.03 -13.97 -2.53
CA GLU A 56 -2.88 -13.64 -3.67
C GLU A 56 -2.84 -12.13 -3.96
N LEU A 57 -2.90 -11.77 -5.25
CA LEU A 57 -2.89 -10.38 -5.71
C LEU A 57 -4.07 -10.13 -6.64
N VAL A 58 -4.87 -9.12 -6.35
CA VAL A 58 -6.02 -8.73 -7.17
C VAL A 58 -5.89 -7.27 -7.59
N TYR A 59 -6.01 -6.99 -8.88
CA TYR A 59 -6.10 -5.62 -9.35
C TYR A 59 -7.45 -5.00 -8.97
N VAL A 60 -7.42 -3.84 -8.31
CA VAL A 60 -8.62 -3.18 -7.79
C VAL A 60 -9.07 -2.10 -8.75
N LEU A 61 -8.19 -1.13 -9.04
CA LEU A 61 -8.52 0.04 -9.85
C LEU A 61 -7.27 0.85 -10.23
N GLU A 62 -7.49 1.85 -11.09
CA GLU A 62 -6.55 2.94 -11.34
C GLU A 62 -7.11 4.23 -10.73
N LEU A 63 -6.26 4.97 -10.00
CA LEU A 63 -6.58 6.31 -9.49
C LEU A 63 -5.52 7.30 -9.96
N GLU A 64 -5.97 8.37 -10.59
CA GLU A 64 -5.14 9.51 -10.92
C GLU A 64 -5.31 10.59 -9.85
N SER A 65 -4.19 11.08 -9.33
CA SER A 65 -4.14 12.18 -8.37
C SER A 65 -2.92 13.03 -8.65
N ASP A 66 -3.12 14.34 -8.73
CA ASP A 66 -2.11 15.31 -9.15
C ASP A 66 -1.48 14.92 -10.50
N ASP A 67 -0.17 14.65 -10.54
CA ASP A 67 0.58 14.16 -11.71
C ASP A 67 1.01 12.69 -11.53
N THR A 68 0.28 11.91 -10.72
CA THR A 68 0.58 10.49 -10.45
C THR A 68 -0.61 9.60 -10.72
N ARG A 69 -0.37 8.52 -11.47
CA ARG A 69 -1.30 7.43 -11.72
C ARG A 69 -0.93 6.25 -10.84
N HIS A 70 -1.88 5.81 -10.01
CA HIS A 70 -1.74 4.68 -9.11
C HIS A 70 -2.50 3.47 -9.63
N HIS A 71 -1.79 2.38 -9.90
CA HIS A 71 -2.39 1.05 -10.02
C HIS A 71 -2.52 0.45 -8.63
N VAL A 72 -3.75 0.27 -8.17
CA VAL A 72 -4.05 -0.22 -6.83
C VAL A 72 -4.36 -1.71 -6.87
N PHE A 73 -3.71 -2.46 -6.00
CA PHE A 73 -3.90 -3.89 -5.82
C PHE A 73 -4.35 -4.17 -4.39
N GLU A 74 -5.11 -5.24 -4.23
CA GLU A 74 -5.43 -5.87 -2.95
C GLU A 74 -4.61 -7.15 -2.84
N ALA A 75 -4.09 -7.45 -1.65
CA ALA A 75 -3.32 -8.66 -1.42
C ALA A 75 -3.60 -9.30 -0.07
N SER A 76 -3.68 -10.62 -0.08
CA SER A 76 -3.41 -11.44 1.11
C SER A 76 -1.90 -11.65 1.23
N VAL A 77 -1.42 -11.77 2.47
CA VAL A 77 0.02 -11.80 2.78
C VAL A 77 0.38 -12.98 3.67
N LEU A 78 1.57 -13.51 3.44
CA LEU A 78 2.18 -14.58 4.23
C LEU A 78 3.13 -14.00 5.29
N ASN A 79 3.79 -14.88 6.04
CA ASN A 79 4.97 -14.59 6.87
C ASN A 79 4.88 -13.34 7.76
N LEU A 80 3.72 -13.12 8.37
CA LEU A 80 3.41 -11.95 9.20
C LEU A 80 4.37 -11.76 10.37
N GLU A 81 4.96 -12.84 10.87
CA GLU A 81 5.99 -12.81 11.91
C GLU A 81 7.27 -12.06 11.48
N GLN A 82 7.47 -11.85 10.18
CA GLN A 82 8.63 -11.16 9.63
C GLN A 82 8.38 -9.66 9.41
N LEU A 83 7.15 -9.19 9.62
CA LEU A 83 6.77 -7.80 9.44
C LEU A 83 7.68 -6.88 10.24
N ARG A 84 8.44 -6.04 9.54
CA ARG A 84 9.24 -4.98 10.13
C ARG A 84 9.47 -3.89 9.10
N PRO A 85 9.67 -2.63 9.54
CA PRO A 85 10.09 -1.57 8.64
C PRO A 85 11.46 -1.90 8.04
N LEU A 86 11.57 -1.80 6.71
CA LEU A 86 12.79 -2.03 5.95
C LEU A 86 13.08 -0.85 5.00
N ASN A 87 14.31 -0.78 4.52
CA ASN A 87 14.80 0.24 3.59
C ASN A 87 14.50 1.67 4.07
N GLU A 88 13.72 2.44 3.31
CA GLU A 88 13.30 3.80 3.67
C GLU A 88 12.22 3.91 4.75
N ILE A 89 11.53 2.80 5.05
CA ILE A 89 10.41 2.79 5.97
C ILE A 89 10.95 2.75 7.39
N THR A 90 10.36 3.56 8.26
CA THR A 90 10.70 3.60 9.69
C THR A 90 9.64 2.97 10.57
N ASP A 91 8.40 2.89 10.10
CA ASP A 91 7.30 2.30 10.85
C ASP A 91 6.36 1.50 9.93
N CYS A 92 5.87 0.37 10.42
CA CYS A 92 4.79 -0.41 9.84
C CYS A 92 3.72 -0.66 10.92
N ILE A 93 2.45 -0.49 10.59
CA ILE A 93 1.34 -0.78 11.50
C ILE A 93 0.19 -1.48 10.77
N TRP A 94 -0.50 -2.36 11.48
CA TRP A 94 -1.85 -2.76 11.13
C TRP A 94 -2.82 -1.81 11.84
N HIS A 95 -3.57 -1.03 11.08
CA HIS A 95 -4.47 -0.02 11.62
C HIS A 95 -5.92 -0.32 11.25
N PRO A 96 -6.90 -0.14 12.15
CA PRO A 96 -8.30 -0.37 11.82
C PRO A 96 -8.74 0.46 10.60
N LEU A 97 -9.34 -0.19 9.61
CA LEU A 97 -9.76 0.42 8.35
C LEU A 97 -10.70 1.61 8.56
N ASP A 98 -11.63 1.48 9.50
CA ASP A 98 -12.59 2.53 9.85
C ASP A 98 -11.95 3.72 10.56
N ALA A 99 -10.76 3.55 11.16
CA ALA A 99 -10.03 4.58 11.87
C ALA A 99 -8.87 5.21 11.07
N VAL A 100 -8.66 4.82 9.80
CA VAL A 100 -7.58 5.36 8.94
C VAL A 100 -7.66 6.88 8.83
N HIS A 101 -8.87 7.45 8.85
CA HIS A 101 -9.09 8.89 8.78
C HIS A 101 -8.50 9.70 9.95
N ASN A 102 -8.16 9.03 11.07
CA ASN A 102 -7.53 9.64 12.25
C ASN A 102 -6.01 9.80 12.11
N LEU A 103 -5.41 9.21 11.08
CA LEU A 103 -3.97 9.31 10.82
C LEU A 103 -3.64 10.50 9.91
N ASN A 104 -2.39 10.96 10.00
CA ASN A 104 -1.86 11.94 9.04
C ASN A 104 -1.59 11.24 7.69
N ILE A 105 -2.54 11.33 6.77
CA ILE A 105 -2.55 10.74 5.42
C ILE A 105 -2.84 11.80 4.35
N SER A 106 -2.52 11.53 3.09
CA SER A 106 -2.92 12.41 1.96
C SER A 106 -4.37 12.19 1.53
N ASP A 107 -4.91 13.12 0.74
CA ASP A 107 -6.26 12.99 0.14
C ASP A 107 -6.34 11.86 -0.89
N THR A 108 -5.26 11.60 -1.63
CA THR A 108 -5.13 10.42 -2.51
C THR A 108 -5.29 9.14 -1.70
N MET A 109 -4.60 9.04 -0.56
CA MET A 109 -4.66 7.87 0.31
C MET A 109 -6.06 7.69 0.90
N ARG A 110 -6.71 8.78 1.31
CA ARG A 110 -8.11 8.79 1.76
C ARG A 110 -9.06 8.30 0.66
N SER A 111 -8.83 8.71 -0.58
CA SER A 111 -9.63 8.29 -1.75
C SER A 111 -9.45 6.82 -2.08
N ILE A 112 -8.21 6.31 -2.04
CA ILE A 112 -7.90 4.89 -2.27
C ILE A 112 -8.61 4.03 -1.21
N VAL A 113 -8.37 4.29 0.08
CA VAL A 113 -8.96 3.49 1.16
C VAL A 113 -10.48 3.64 1.19
N GLY A 114 -11.02 4.84 0.99
CA GLY A 114 -12.46 5.05 0.95
C GLY A 114 -13.13 4.30 -0.21
N THR A 115 -12.47 4.20 -1.36
CA THR A 115 -12.97 3.41 -2.49
C THR A 115 -12.89 1.92 -2.22
N PHE A 116 -11.82 1.46 -1.59
CA PHE A 116 -11.67 0.08 -1.16
C PHE A 116 -12.75 -0.35 -0.17
N VAL A 117 -12.98 0.43 0.89
CA VAL A 117 -13.99 0.13 1.92
C VAL A 117 -15.41 0.09 1.36
N ARG A 118 -15.73 0.89 0.32
CA ARG A 118 -17.05 0.84 -0.34
C ARG A 118 -17.30 -0.42 -1.19
N ARG A 119 -16.25 -1.22 -1.46
CA ARG A 119 -16.36 -2.49 -2.21
C ARG A 119 -16.61 -3.69 -1.30
N LEU A 120 -16.26 -3.58 -0.02
CA LEU A 120 -16.49 -4.59 1.02
C LEU A 120 -17.96 -4.55 1.49
#